data_AF-A0A4P5VBN1-F1
#
_entry.id   AF-A0A4P5VBN1-F1
#
_cell.length_a   1.000
_cell.length_b   1.000
_cell.length_c   1.000
_cell.angle_alpha   90.00
_cell.angle_beta   90.00
_cell.angle_gamma   90.00
#
_symmetry.space_group_name_H-M   'P 1'
#
loop_
_entity.id
_entity.type
_entity.pdbx_description
1 polymer ?
#
loop_
_entity_poly.entity_id
_entity_poly.type
_entity_poly.pdbx_seq_one_letter_code
_entity_poly.pdbx_strand_id
1 'polypeptide(L)'
;MTLGEVFLESLTSGVITEREMAWVAAQQGAFARHEEALAIRLGRLVDEGQINLGCRIPTRVMQHRQVLVDWIEPLGRRRRATAAVAVA
;
A
#
# COMPACT_ATOMS: atom_id res chain seq x y z
N MET A 1 8.86 -8.06 -13.48
CA MET A 1 7.89 -6.97 -13.60
C MET A 1 8.12 -6.31 -14.93
N THR A 2 7.06 -5.92 -15.63
CA THR A 2 7.12 -5.03 -16.79
C THR A 2 6.66 -3.63 -16.37
N LEU A 3 6.99 -2.60 -17.16
CA LEU A 3 6.49 -1.26 -16.87
C LEU A 3 4.96 -1.18 -16.97
N GLY A 4 4.36 -1.94 -17.90
CA GLY A 4 2.91 -2.05 -18.03
C GLY A 4 2.24 -2.61 -16.78
N GLU A 5 2.82 -3.65 -16.16
CA GLU A 5 2.34 -4.19 -14.89
C GLU A 5 2.42 -3.15 -13.77
N VAL A 6 3.57 -2.49 -13.60
CA VAL A 6 3.73 -1.44 -12.58
C VAL A 6 2.69 -0.34 -12.76
N PHE A 7 2.50 0.11 -14.00
CA PHE A 7 1.58 1.18 -14.33
C PHE A 7 0.13 0.79 -14.04
N LEU A 8 -0.30 -0.39 -14.49
CA LEU A 8 -1.68 -0.85 -14.32
C LEU A 8 -2.00 -1.10 -12.83
N GLU A 9 -1.09 -1.72 -12.09
CA GLU A 9 -1.23 -1.92 -10.64
C GLU A 9 -1.31 -0.57 -9.92
N SER A 10 -0.44 0.39 -10.28
CA SER A 10 -0.43 1.71 -9.65
C SER A 10 -1.69 2.52 -9.95
N LEU A 11 -2.23 2.43 -11.18
CA LEU A 11 -3.51 3.04 -11.54
C LEU A 11 -4.68 2.41 -10.79
N THR A 12 -4.67 1.08 -10.66
CA THR A 12 -5.80 0.35 -10.04
C THR A 12 -5.82 0.56 -8.53
N SER A 13 -4.65 0.60 -7.88
CA SER A 13 -4.57 0.77 -6.43
C SER A 13 -4.43 2.22 -5.98
N GLY A 14 -4.13 3.16 -6.90
CA GLY A 14 -3.78 4.55 -6.57
C GLY A 14 -2.45 4.70 -5.80
N VAL A 15 -1.64 3.64 -5.77
CA VAL A 15 -0.41 3.56 -4.97
C VAL A 15 0.69 2.92 -5.80
N ILE A 16 1.87 3.53 -5.82
CA ILE A 16 3.11 2.91 -6.30
C ILE A 16 4.01 2.60 -5.10
N THR A 17 4.62 1.42 -5.08
CA THR A 17 5.52 1.02 -3.99
C THR A 17 6.94 1.52 -4.22
N GLU A 18 7.71 1.67 -3.13
CA GLU A 18 9.13 2.05 -3.22
C GLU A 18 9.93 1.06 -4.07
N ARG A 19 9.66 -0.24 -3.92
CA ARG A 19 10.29 -1.30 -4.74
C ARG A 19 9.99 -1.15 -6.22
N GLU A 20 8.77 -0.77 -6.57
CA GLU A 20 8.37 -0.53 -7.96
C GLU A 20 9.02 0.72 -8.51
N MET A 21 9.05 1.81 -7.74
CA MET A 21 9.71 3.04 -8.14
C MET A 21 11.22 2.81 -8.37
N ALA A 22 11.86 2.08 -7.46
CA ALA A 22 13.26 1.70 -7.60
C ALA A 22 13.49 0.81 -8.84
N TRP A 23 12.59 -0.13 -9.12
CA TRP A 23 12.66 -0.95 -10.32
C TRP A 23 12.51 -0.11 -11.59
N VAL A 24 11.55 0.82 -11.64
CA VAL A 24 11.37 1.73 -12.77
C VAL A 24 12.65 2.54 -12.99
N ALA A 25 13.20 3.14 -11.94
CA ALA A 25 14.44 3.93 -11.99
C ALA A 25 15.63 3.10 -12.51
N ALA A 26 15.78 1.86 -12.05
CA ALA A 26 16.86 0.96 -12.49
C ALA A 26 16.71 0.50 -13.95
N GLN A 27 15.50 0.56 -14.52
CA GLN A 27 15.21 0.07 -15.88
C GLN A 27 15.06 1.19 -16.93
N GLN A 28 15.14 2.46 -16.53
CA GLN A 28 14.92 3.61 -17.43
C GLN A 28 15.79 3.59 -18.69
N GLY A 29 17.03 3.12 -18.61
CA GLY A 29 17.96 3.06 -19.75
C GLY A 29 17.69 1.93 -20.75
N ALA A 30 16.76 1.01 -20.45
CA ALA A 30 16.44 -0.14 -21.28
C ALA A 30 15.02 -0.09 -21.87
N PHE A 31 14.27 0.97 -21.61
CA PHE A 31 12.89 1.11 -22.08
C PHE A 31 12.82 1.37 -23.58
N ALA A 32 11.86 0.70 -24.23
CA ALA A 32 11.45 1.09 -25.56
C ALA A 32 10.71 2.44 -25.51
N ARG A 33 10.64 3.15 -26.64
CA ARG A 33 9.98 4.47 -26.73
C ARG A 33 8.57 4.54 -26.13
N HIS A 34 7.78 3.47 -26.28
CA HIS A 34 6.44 3.41 -25.72
C HIS A 34 6.44 3.23 -24.20
N GLU A 35 7.43 2.52 -23.67
CA GLU A 35 7.65 2.37 -22.23
C GLU A 35 8.15 3.68 -21.63
N GLU A 36 9.07 4.40 -22.28
CA GLU A 36 9.52 5.72 -21.82
C GLU A 36 8.35 6.70 -21.67
N ALA A 37 7.45 6.76 -22.66
CA ALA A 37 6.25 7.59 -22.60
C ALA A 37 5.34 7.20 -21.41
N LEU A 38 5.25 5.91 -21.12
CA LEU A 38 4.50 5.35 -20.00
C LEU A 38 5.13 5.71 -18.65
N ALA A 39 6.46 5.63 -18.54
CA ALA A 39 7.22 5.99 -17.34
C ALA A 39 7.10 7.49 -17.05
N ILE A 40 7.18 8.34 -18.08
CA ILE A 40 6.96 9.79 -17.95
C ILE A 40 5.53 10.08 -17.47
N ARG A 41 4.53 9.40 -18.04
CA ARG A 41 3.14 9.55 -17.60
C ARG A 41 2.97 9.11 -16.14
N LEU A 42 3.57 7.99 -15.75
CA LEU A 42 3.56 7.51 -14.37
C LEU A 42 4.15 8.54 -13.41
N GLY A 43 5.29 9.14 -13.76
CA GLY A 43 5.92 10.21 -12.98
C GLY A 43 4.98 11.41 -12.78
N ARG A 44 4.33 11.89 -13.85
CA ARG A 44 3.35 12.99 -13.74
C ARG A 44 2.18 12.67 -12.82
N LEU A 45 1.64 11.45 -12.89
CA LEU A 45 0.54 11.02 -12.00
C LEU A 45 0.98 11.01 -10.54
N VAL A 46 2.25 10.69 -10.27
CA VAL A 46 2.83 10.75 -8.93
C VAL A 46 3.02 12.20 -8.48
N ASP A 47 3.57 13.06 -9.33
CA ASP A 47 3.78 14.48 -9.04
C ASP A 47 2.46 15.24 -8.79
N GLU A 48 1.39 14.87 -9.51
CA GLU A 48 0.04 15.42 -9.34
C GLU A 48 -0.69 14.87 -8.10
N GLY A 49 -0.12 13.86 -7.41
CA GLY A 49 -0.73 13.20 -6.26
C GLY A 49 -1.90 12.27 -6.61
N GLN A 50 -2.10 11.96 -7.90
CA GLN A 50 -3.08 10.96 -8.35
C GLN A 50 -2.65 9.54 -8.00
N ILE A 51 -1.34 9.28 -7.98
CA ILE A 51 -0.73 8.04 -7.50
C ILE A 51 0.18 8.39 -6.34
N ASN A 52 -0.02 7.74 -5.19
CA ASN A 52 0.76 8.01 -3.99
C ASN A 52 1.89 6.99 -3.82
N LEU A 53 3.02 7.42 -3.26
CA LEU A 53 4.05 6.49 -2.83
C LEU A 53 3.61 5.79 -1.53
N GLY A 54 3.65 4.46 -1.48
CA GLY A 54 3.16 3.75 -0.30
C GLY A 54 3.40 2.24 -0.32
N CYS A 55 2.58 1.51 0.44
CA CYS A 55 2.64 0.06 0.52
C CYS A 55 1.28 -0.57 0.13
N ARG A 56 1.32 -1.68 -0.60
CA ARG A 56 0.13 -2.51 -0.85
C ARG A 56 0.09 -3.61 0.20
N ILE A 57 -0.85 -3.53 1.12
CA ILE A 57 -1.02 -4.54 2.17
C ILE A 57 -1.74 -5.74 1.53
N PRO A 58 -1.15 -6.95 1.56
CA PRO A 58 -1.81 -8.12 1.03
C PRO A 58 -3.17 -8.32 1.70
N THR A 59 -4.20 -8.61 0.92
CA THR A 59 -5.56 -8.88 1.44
C THR A 59 -5.58 -10.02 2.46
N ARG A 60 -4.63 -10.96 2.38
CA ARG A 60 -4.43 -12.03 3.37
C ARG A 60 -4.04 -11.49 4.76
N VAL A 61 -3.29 -10.38 4.83
CA VAL A 61 -2.99 -9.67 6.08
C VAL A 61 -4.22 -8.93 6.59
N MET A 62 -5.06 -8.41 5.69
CA MET A 62 -6.33 -7.73 6.00
C MET A 62 -7.49 -8.68 6.38
N GLN A 63 -7.34 -10.01 6.22
CA GLN A 63 -8.26 -11.02 6.81
C GLN A 63 -8.21 -11.08 8.35
N HIS A 64 -7.51 -10.11 8.94
CA HIS A 64 -7.59 -9.47 10.24
C HIS A 64 -8.97 -9.30 10.92
N ARG A 65 -10.03 -10.02 10.55
CA ARG A 65 -11.13 -10.30 11.50
C ARG A 65 -10.56 -11.06 12.71
N GLN A 66 -9.56 -11.90 12.48
CA GLN A 66 -8.80 -12.59 13.52
C GLN A 66 -8.06 -11.62 14.44
N VAL A 67 -7.36 -10.62 13.92
CA VAL A 67 -6.55 -9.72 14.77
C VAL A 67 -7.40 -8.59 15.39
N LEU A 68 -8.53 -8.22 14.78
CA LEU A 68 -9.55 -7.41 15.47
C LEU A 68 -10.08 -8.12 16.73
N VAL A 69 -10.39 -9.42 16.61
CA VAL A 69 -10.93 -10.25 17.71
C VAL A 69 -9.85 -10.66 18.72
N ASP A 70 -8.64 -10.99 18.27
CA ASP A 70 -7.59 -11.56 19.15
C ASP A 70 -6.67 -10.50 19.77
N TRP A 71 -6.48 -9.35 19.13
CA TRP A 71 -5.53 -8.33 19.60
C TRP A 71 -6.22 -7.03 20.04
N ILE A 72 -7.23 -6.56 19.32
CA ILE A 72 -7.87 -5.26 19.59
C ILE A 72 -9.01 -5.40 20.62
N GLU A 73 -9.89 -6.41 20.47
CA GLU A 73 -11.05 -6.62 21.33
C GLU A 73 -10.73 -6.96 22.81
N PRO A 74 -9.66 -7.71 23.15
CA PRO A 74 -9.28 -7.98 24.54
C PRO A 74 -8.83 -6.73 25.30
N LEU A 75 -8.28 -5.73 24.62
CA LEU A 75 -7.86 -4.45 25.22
C LEU A 75 -9.07 -3.60 25.63
N GLY A 76 -10.21 -3.76 24.97
CA GLY A 76 -11.49 -3.14 25.38
C GLY A 76 -12.11 -3.85 26.60
N ARG A 77 -12.02 -5.19 26.64
CA ARG A 77 -12.56 -6.00 27.75
C ARG A 77 -11.80 -5.79 29.06
N ARG A 78 -10.46 -5.75 29.03
CA ARG A 78 -9.65 -5.50 30.23
C ARG A 78 -9.93 -4.12 30.84
N ARG A 79 -10.08 -3.08 30.02
CA ARG A 79 -10.43 -1.73 30.50
C ARG A 79 -11.76 -1.66 31.24
N ARG A 80 -12.77 -2.45 30.83
CA ARG A 80 -14.04 -2.56 31.56
C ARG A 80 -13.91 -3.36 32.85
N ALA A 81 -13.09 -4.41 32.87
CA ALA A 81 -12.84 -5.19 34.08
C ALA A 81 -12.11 -4.38 35.17
N THR A 82 -11.06 -3.62 34.81
CA THR A 82 -10.40 -2.71 35.77
C THR A 82 -11.32 -1.58 36.23
N ALA A 83 -12.15 -1.02 35.35
CA ALA A 83 -13.14 -0.02 35.74
C ALA A 83 -14.23 -0.57 36.68
N ALA A 84 -14.64 -1.84 36.52
CA ALA A 84 -15.62 -2.48 37.40
C ALA A 84 -15.04 -2.85 38.77
N VAL A 85 -13.77 -3.23 38.86
CA VAL A 85 -13.08 -3.54 40.12
C VAL A 85 -12.73 -2.26 40.90
N ALA A 86 -12.50 -1.13 40.23
CA ALA A 86 -12.18 0.14 40.89
C ALA A 86 -13.42 0.89 41.45
N VAL A 87 -14.63 0.39 41.20
CA VAL A 87 -15.91 1.02 41.59
C VAL A 87 -16.69 0.16 42.61
N ALA A 88 -16.13 -0.96 43.06
CA ALA A 88 -16.65 -1.80 44.14
C ALA A 88 -15.78 -1.66 45.39
#